data_AF-T1CT96-F1
#
_entry.id   AF-T1CT96-F1
#
_cell.length_a   1.000
_cell.length_b   1.000
_cell.length_c   1.000
_cell.angle_alpha   90.00
_cell.angle_beta   90.00
_cell.angle_gamma   90.00
#
_symmetry.space_group_name_H-M   'P 1'
#
loop_
_entity.id
_entity.type
_entity.pdbx_description
1 polymer ?
#
loop_
_entity_poly.entity_id
_entity_poly.type
_entity_poly.pdbx_seq_one_letter_code
_entity_poly.pdbx_strand_id
1 'polypeptide(L)'
;PLGRLYKTQVRALARQLELPAAIQERAPTAGLWEGQTDEAELGLPYAVIDPILAGLERGLEVEQIAVITGRTPGEVRSVADRVERHRHKRLRPPTPA
;
A
#
# COMPACT_ATOMS: atom_id res chain seq x y z
N PRO A 1 12.86 -9.40 4.79
CA PRO A 1 11.91 -10.42 5.33
C PRO A 1 10.43 -10.05 5.16
N LEU A 2 10.03 -8.79 5.41
CA LEU A 2 8.61 -8.39 5.44
C LEU A 2 8.00 -7.97 4.10
N GLY A 3 8.75 -8.06 2.99
CA GLY A 3 8.32 -7.53 1.68
C GLY A 3 7.11 -8.21 1.04
N ARG A 4 6.61 -9.31 1.62
CA ARG A 4 5.37 -10.00 1.22
C ARG A 4 4.19 -9.72 2.16
N LEU A 5 4.37 -8.83 3.14
CA LEU A 5 3.32 -8.42 4.06
C LEU A 5 2.86 -7.01 3.70
N TYR A 6 1.55 -6.83 3.67
CA TYR A 6 0.94 -5.51 3.56
C TYR A 6 1.13 -4.69 4.84
N LYS A 7 0.94 -3.38 4.78
CA LYS A 7 1.21 -2.50 5.92
C LYS A 7 0.31 -2.82 7.12
N THR A 8 -0.96 -3.12 6.88
CA THR A 8 -1.92 -3.58 7.89
C THR A 8 -1.48 -4.89 8.55
N GLN A 9 -0.91 -5.82 7.79
CA GLN A 9 -0.36 -7.08 8.31
C GLN A 9 0.92 -6.84 9.13
N VAL A 10 1.79 -5.93 8.70
CA VAL A 10 2.96 -5.51 9.49
C VAL A 10 2.54 -4.88 10.81
N ARG A 11 1.49 -4.04 10.82
CA ARG A 11 0.90 -3.49 12.05
C ARG A 11 0.27 -4.56 12.95
N ALA A 12 -0.34 -5.59 12.38
CA ALA A 12 -0.85 -6.73 13.14
C ALA A 12 0.29 -7.54 13.76
N LEU A 13 1.36 -7.79 13.00
CA LEU A 13 2.56 -8.48 13.48
C LEU A 13 3.24 -7.70 14.62
N ALA A 14 3.37 -6.37 14.50
CA ALA A 14 3.92 -5.53 15.56
C ALA A 14 3.16 -5.64 16.89
N ARG A 15 1.83 -5.78 16.83
CA ARG A 15 0.97 -6.05 18.00
C ARG A 15 1.26 -7.41 18.62
N GLN A 16 1.37 -8.45 17.79
CA GLN A 16 1.67 -9.81 18.24
C GLN A 16 3.06 -9.94 18.86
N LEU A 17 4.01 -9.12 18.42
CA LEU A 17 5.37 -9.04 18.98
C LEU A 17 5.49 -8.07 20.16
N GLU A 18 4.37 -7.50 20.62
CA GLU A 18 4.32 -6.61 21.80
C GLU A 18 5.29 -5.43 21.71
N LEU A 19 5.47 -4.85 20.52
CA LEU A 19 6.33 -3.68 20.35
C LEU A 19 5.81 -2.49 21.18
N PRO A 20 6.66 -1.54 21.60
CA PRO A 20 6.19 -0.35 22.33
C PRO A 20 5.06 0.38 21.60
N ALA A 21 4.04 0.84 22.35
CA ALA A 21 2.88 1.55 21.80
C ALA A 21 3.29 2.76 20.94
N ALA A 22 4.34 3.49 21.37
CA ALA A 22 4.91 4.60 20.63
C ALA A 22 5.39 4.24 19.20
N ILE A 23 5.75 2.97 18.94
CA ILE A 23 6.10 2.47 17.61
C ILE A 23 4.85 2.02 16.86
N GLN A 24 3.93 1.33 17.55
CA GLN A 24 2.71 0.79 16.94
C GLN A 24 1.76 1.88 16.46
N GLU A 25 1.59 2.94 17.23
CA GLU A 25 0.59 3.99 17.00
C GLU A 25 1.11 5.14 16.16
N ARG A 26 2.43 5.20 15.94
CA ARG A 26 3.04 6.24 15.11
C ARG A 26 2.43 6.26 13.71
N ALA A 27 2.07 7.45 13.25
CA ALA A 27 1.65 7.69 11.88
C ALA A 27 2.77 7.26 10.92
N PRO A 28 2.48 6.54 9.82
CA PRO A 28 3.49 6.18 8.83
C PRO A 28 4.10 7.44 8.21
N THR A 29 5.43 7.51 8.22
CA THR A 29 6.20 8.63 7.66
C THR A 29 7.54 8.10 7.13
N ALA A 30 7.96 8.62 5.98
CA ALA A 30 9.29 8.42 5.43
C ALA A 30 10.34 9.33 6.10
N GLY A 31 9.90 10.38 6.82
CA GLY A 31 10.78 11.30 7.54
C GLY A 31 11.68 12.16 6.66
N LEU A 32 11.28 12.38 5.39
CA LEU A 32 12.08 13.11 4.41
C LEU A 32 11.97 14.64 4.55
N TRP A 33 10.84 15.13 5.06
CA TRP A 33 10.62 16.54 5.43
C TRP A 33 9.57 16.66 6.53
N GLU A 34 9.50 17.84 7.15
CA GLU A 34 8.59 18.11 8.26
C GLU A 34 7.11 18.02 7.85
N GLY A 35 6.30 17.38 8.69
CA GLY A 35 4.86 17.19 8.44
C GLY A 35 4.50 16.12 7.41
N GLN A 36 5.47 15.42 6.82
CA GLN A 36 5.19 14.34 5.86
C GLN A 36 4.50 13.14 6.54
N THR A 37 3.45 12.62 5.91
CA THR A 37 2.85 11.32 6.25
C THR A 37 2.57 10.55 4.97
N ASP A 38 2.77 9.23 5.02
CA ASP A 38 2.65 8.40 3.83
C ASP A 38 1.20 8.39 3.30
N GLU A 39 0.20 8.37 4.20
CA GLU A 39 -1.22 8.33 3.82
C GLU A 39 -1.68 9.64 3.15
N ALA A 40 -1.12 10.80 3.55
CA ALA A 40 -1.40 12.06 2.88
C ALA A 40 -0.80 12.10 1.46
N GLU A 41 0.40 11.56 1.27
CA GLU A 41 1.03 11.48 -0.06
C GLU A 41 0.42 10.41 -0.97
N LEU A 42 -0.06 9.32 -0.37
CA LEU A 42 -0.75 8.26 -1.08
C LEU A 42 -2.17 8.69 -1.45
N GLY A 43 -2.77 9.61 -0.68
CA GLY A 43 -4.13 10.11 -0.84
C GLY A 43 -5.20 9.16 -0.28
N LEU A 44 -4.79 8.02 0.29
CA LEU A 44 -5.66 7.00 0.86
C LEU A 44 -4.97 6.34 2.07
N PRO A 45 -5.75 5.86 3.07
CA PRO A 45 -5.17 5.11 4.19
C PRO A 45 -4.71 3.73 3.76
N TYR A 46 -3.74 3.15 4.48
CA TYR A 46 -3.30 1.76 4.22
C TYR A 46 -4.41 0.73 4.41
N ALA A 47 -5.37 0.99 5.30
CA ALA A 47 -6.55 0.15 5.47
C ALA A 47 -7.41 0.04 4.20
N VAL A 48 -7.27 0.99 3.26
CA VAL A 48 -7.97 1.01 1.97
C VAL A 48 -7.06 0.49 0.85
N ILE A 49 -5.80 0.92 0.84
CA ILE A 49 -4.83 0.53 -0.19
C ILE A 49 -4.56 -0.97 -0.16
N ASP A 50 -4.35 -1.56 1.03
CA ASP A 50 -3.95 -2.96 1.15
C ASP A 50 -4.99 -3.95 0.56
N PRO A 51 -6.31 -3.82 0.85
CA PRO A 51 -7.32 -4.64 0.17
C PRO A 51 -7.37 -4.46 -1.35
N ILE A 52 -7.16 -3.24 -1.84
CA ILE A 52 -7.12 -2.96 -3.29
C ILE A 52 -5.93 -3.67 -3.93
N LEU A 53 -4.74 -3.55 -3.34
CA LEU A 53 -3.54 -4.26 -3.81
C LEU A 53 -3.75 -5.78 -3.81
N ALA A 54 -4.37 -6.32 -2.76
CA ALA A 54 -4.69 -7.73 -2.66
C ALA A 54 -5.65 -8.22 -3.77
N GLY A 55 -6.59 -7.36 -4.19
CA GLY A 55 -7.48 -7.63 -5.33
C GLY A 55 -6.74 -7.60 -6.67
N LEU A 56 -5.90 -6.58 -6.88
CA LEU A 56 -5.09 -6.44 -8.10
C LEU A 56 -4.12 -7.63 -8.27
N GLU A 57 -3.48 -8.08 -7.20
CA GLU A 57 -2.59 -9.26 -7.24
C GLU A 57 -3.32 -10.57 -7.57
N ARG A 58 -4.63 -10.63 -7.32
CA ARG A 58 -5.50 -11.76 -7.72
C ARG A 58 -6.01 -11.65 -9.16
N GLY A 59 -5.65 -10.60 -9.88
CA GLY A 59 -6.11 -10.35 -11.25
C GLY A 59 -7.58 -9.97 -11.34
N LEU A 60 -8.14 -9.37 -10.28
CA LEU A 60 -9.52 -8.87 -10.31
C LEU A 60 -9.61 -7.55 -11.06
N GLU A 61 -10.74 -7.32 -11.73
CA GLU A 61 -11.02 -6.07 -12.40
C GLU A 61 -11.32 -4.95 -11.39
N VAL A 62 -11.07 -3.71 -11.81
CA VAL A 62 -11.26 -2.50 -10.99
C VAL A 62 -12.67 -2.45 -10.38
N GLU A 63 -13.68 -2.77 -11.17
CA GLU A 63 -15.09 -2.75 -10.79
C GLU A 63 -15.39 -3.79 -9.72
N GLN A 64 -14.79 -4.98 -9.82
CA GLN A 64 -14.96 -6.05 -8.83
C GLN A 64 -14.30 -5.65 -7.51
N ILE A 65 -13.09 -5.10 -7.56
CA ILE A 65 -12.37 -4.61 -6.38
C ILE A 65 -13.14 -3.49 -5.71
N ALA A 66 -13.69 -2.56 -6.48
CA ALA A 66 -14.51 -1.45 -5.97
C ALA A 66 -15.71 -1.97 -5.16
N VAL A 67 -16.41 -2.98 -5.70
CA VAL A 67 -17.54 -3.64 -5.02
C VAL A 67 -17.08 -4.35 -3.74
N ILE A 68 -16.02 -5.16 -3.79
CA ILE A 68 -15.51 -5.94 -2.65
C ILE A 68 -15.04 -5.02 -1.51
N THR A 69 -14.34 -3.95 -1.85
CA THR A 69 -13.75 -3.02 -0.87
C THR A 69 -14.73 -1.92 -0.42
N GLY A 70 -15.90 -1.83 -1.05
CA GLY A 70 -16.86 -0.74 -0.85
C GLY A 70 -16.22 0.63 -1.14
N ARG A 71 -15.37 0.70 -2.17
CA ARG A 71 -14.69 1.93 -2.62
C ARG A 71 -15.18 2.34 -3.99
N THR A 72 -14.86 3.55 -4.39
CA THR A 72 -15.17 4.02 -5.73
C THR A 72 -14.20 3.40 -6.76
N PRO A 73 -14.64 3.14 -8.00
CA PRO A 73 -13.73 2.71 -9.07
C PRO A 73 -12.60 3.72 -9.34
N GLY A 74 -12.81 5.01 -9.03
CA GLY A 74 -11.79 6.05 -9.15
C GLY A 74 -10.63 5.86 -8.15
N GLU A 75 -10.94 5.55 -6.89
CA GLU A 75 -9.92 5.24 -5.88
C GLU A 75 -9.13 3.98 -6.26
N VAL A 76 -9.83 2.94 -6.72
CA VAL A 76 -9.19 1.70 -7.17
C VAL A 76 -8.26 1.95 -8.37
N ARG A 77 -8.71 2.72 -9.36
CA ARG A 77 -7.86 3.13 -10.51
C ARG A 77 -6.64 3.93 -10.07
N SER A 78 -6.80 4.88 -9.14
CA SER A 78 -5.66 5.66 -8.63
C SER A 78 -4.55 4.78 -8.06
N VAL A 79 -4.92 3.72 -7.33
CA VAL A 79 -3.96 2.72 -6.82
C VAL A 79 -3.37 1.88 -7.95
N ALA A 80 -4.19 1.37 -8.87
CA ALA A 80 -3.73 0.56 -10.01
C ALA A 80 -2.74 1.34 -10.90
N ASP A 81 -3.06 2.58 -11.23
CA ASP A 81 -2.21 3.49 -12.02
C ASP A 81 -0.89 3.79 -11.29
N ARG A 82 -0.92 3.92 -9.95
CA ARG A 82 0.30 4.08 -9.16
C ARG A 82 1.17 2.82 -9.24
N VAL A 83 0.59 1.63 -9.13
CA VAL A 83 1.30 0.35 -9.26
C VAL A 83 1.97 0.24 -10.64
N GLU A 84 1.23 0.53 -11.70
CA GLU A 84 1.77 0.42 -13.07
C GLU A 84 2.89 1.43 -13.34
N ARG A 85 2.69 2.71 -12.99
CA ARG A 85 3.73 3.75 -13.13
C ARG A 85 5.02 3.40 -12.38
N HIS A 86 4.91 2.67 -11.28
CA HIS A 86 6.03 2.27 -10.42
C HIS A 86 6.54 0.86 -10.69
N ARG A 87 6.01 0.16 -11.71
CA ARG A 87 6.40 -1.21 -12.06
C ARG A 87 7.92 -1.34 -12.28
N HIS A 88 8.55 -0.32 -12.86
CA HIS A 88 10.00 -0.26 -13.07
C HIS A 88 10.82 -0.41 -11.77
N LYS A 89 10.32 0.05 -10.61
CA LYS A 89 11.03 -0.05 -9.32
C LYS A 89 11.11 -1.49 -8.80
N ARG A 90 10.34 -2.41 -9.37
CA ARG A 90 10.33 -3.85 -9.02
C ARG A 90 11.13 -4.70 -10.01
N LEU A 91 11.62 -4.10 -11.08
CA LEU A 91 12.37 -4.79 -12.13
C LEU A 91 13.83 -4.36 -12.10
N ARG A 92 14.70 -5.19 -12.67
CA ARG A 92 16.07 -4.77 -12.95
C ARG A 92 16.07 -3.77 -14.11
N PRO A 93 17.03 -2.82 -14.15
CA PRO A 93 17.18 -1.92 -15.28
C PRO A 93 17.29 -2.72 -16.59
N PRO A 94 16.57 -2.34 -17.66
CA PRO A 94 16.69 -3.01 -18.94
C PRO A 94 18.08 -2.75 -19.53
N THR A 95 18.69 -3.78 -20.11
CA THR A 95 19.92 -3.66 -20.90
C THR A 95 19.56 -3.63 -22.39
N PRO A 96 20.23 -2.79 -23.20
CA PRO A 96 20.14 -2.90 -24.66
C PRO A 96 20.49 -4.31 -25.12
N ALA A 97 19.84 -4.76 -26.20
CA ALA A 97 20.14 -6.03 -26.86
C ALA A 97 21.46 -5.96 -27.64
#